data_AF-A0A1D7TJ23-F1
#
_entry.id   AF-A0A1D7TJ23-F1
#
_cell.length_a   1.000
_cell.length_b   1.000
_cell.length_c   1.000
_cell.angle_alpha   90.00
_cell.angle_beta   90.00
_cell.angle_gamma   90.00
#
_symmetry.space_group_name_H-M   'P 1'
#
loop_
_entity.id
_entity.type
_entity.pdbx_description
1 polymer ?
#
loop_
_entity_poly.entity_id
_entity_poly.type
_entity_poly.pdbx_seq_one_letter_code
_entity_poly.pdbx_strand_id
1 'polypeptide(L)'
;MNKVGCLVCGYQEITVLDEFNETTFEICGCCGCEAGYSYDQRTSQEDLEKLRDYWSIDNNFKFWRGEAPKNWNPIRQMKDSGIDVSKYENF
;
A
#
# COMPACT_ATOMS: atom_id res chain seq x y z
N MET A 1 6.79 -13.17 -13.65
CA MET A 1 7.36 -13.20 -12.28
C MET A 1 6.37 -12.47 -11.40
N ASN A 2 5.88 -13.12 -10.34
CA ASN A 2 4.87 -12.52 -9.47
C ASN A 2 5.42 -11.23 -8.82
N LYS A 3 4.56 -10.24 -8.65
CA LYS A 3 4.87 -9.07 -7.81
C LYS A 3 4.29 -9.29 -6.43
N VAL A 4 5.19 -9.45 -5.47
CA VAL A 4 4.87 -9.65 -4.06
C VAL A 4 5.07 -8.33 -3.32
N GLY A 5 4.15 -8.01 -2.43
CA GLY A 5 4.18 -6.81 -1.60
C GLY A 5 3.13 -5.77 -1.97
N CYS A 6 2.48 -5.20 -0.96
CA CYS A 6 1.55 -4.09 -1.15
C CYS A 6 2.30 -2.84 -1.62
N LEU A 7 1.88 -2.28 -2.76
CA LEU A 7 2.54 -1.09 -3.33
C LEU A 7 2.27 0.18 -2.52
N VAL A 8 1.27 0.18 -1.64
CA VAL A 8 0.93 1.36 -0.82
C VAL A 8 1.74 1.36 0.47
N CYS A 9 1.60 0.31 1.29
CA CYS A 9 2.15 0.27 2.64
C CYS A 9 3.32 -0.70 2.83
N GLY A 10 3.70 -1.49 1.82
CA GLY A 10 4.86 -2.38 1.89
C GLY A 10 4.66 -3.72 2.60
N TYR A 11 3.42 -4.10 2.95
CA TYR A 11 3.13 -5.43 3.51
C TYR A 11 3.61 -6.54 2.57
N GLN A 12 4.45 -7.46 3.03
CA GLN A 12 5.16 -8.41 2.16
C GLN A 12 4.38 -9.70 1.85
N GLU A 13 3.46 -10.12 2.72
CA GLU A 13 2.76 -11.40 2.56
C GLU A 13 1.47 -11.24 1.73
N ILE A 14 1.60 -10.63 0.55
CA ILE A 14 0.50 -10.45 -0.42
C ILE A 14 1.06 -10.51 -1.84
N THR A 15 0.42 -11.27 -2.72
CA THR A 15 0.72 -11.25 -4.15
C THR A 15 -0.23 -10.26 -4.81
N VAL A 16 0.30 -9.19 -5.40
CA VAL A 16 -0.52 -8.11 -6.00
C VAL A 16 -0.59 -8.20 -7.52
N LEU A 17 0.43 -8.78 -8.15
CA LEU A 17 0.42 -9.17 -9.56
C LEU A 17 0.80 -10.65 -9.70
N ASP A 18 0.07 -11.37 -10.53
CA ASP A 18 0.31 -12.78 -10.83
C ASP A 18 1.50 -13.00 -11.78
N GLU A 19 1.66 -14.24 -12.25
CA GLU A 19 2.79 -14.60 -13.11
C GLU A 19 2.73 -13.96 -14.50
N PHE A 20 1.54 -13.57 -14.94
CA PHE A 20 1.24 -12.87 -16.18
C PHE A 20 1.27 -11.34 -16.04
N ASN A 21 1.63 -10.83 -14.86
CA ASN A 21 1.65 -9.40 -14.53
C ASN A 21 0.23 -8.79 -14.50
N GLU A 22 -0.79 -9.60 -14.24
CA GLU A 22 -2.18 -9.17 -14.05
C GLU A 22 -2.49 -9.03 -12.55
N THR A 23 -3.39 -8.10 -12.21
CA THR A 23 -3.75 -7.86 -10.81
C THR A 23 -4.52 -9.02 -10.20
N THR A 24 -4.17 -9.39 -8.97
CA THR A 24 -4.81 -10.51 -8.25
C THR A 24 -6.10 -10.14 -7.54
N PHE A 25 -6.45 -8.85 -7.48
CA PHE A 25 -7.60 -8.32 -6.73
C PHE A 25 -7.54 -8.55 -5.21
N GLU A 26 -6.36 -8.88 -4.69
CA GLU A 26 -6.15 -9.06 -3.26
C GLU A 26 -6.26 -7.72 -2.50
N ILE A 27 -6.89 -7.77 -1.33
CA ILE A 27 -7.01 -6.63 -0.41
C ILE A 27 -5.89 -6.72 0.61
N CYS A 28 -5.09 -5.66 0.72
CA CYS A 28 -4.02 -5.60 1.70
C CYS A 28 -4.59 -5.60 3.13
N GLY A 29 -4.21 -6.60 3.94
CA GLY A 29 -4.59 -6.68 5.35
C GLY A 29 -4.03 -5.57 6.25
N CYS A 30 -3.13 -4.72 5.74
CA CYS A 30 -2.53 -3.61 6.50
C CYS A 30 -3.09 -2.24 6.13
N CYS A 31 -3.15 -1.84 4.86
CA CYS A 31 -3.75 -0.55 4.48
C CYS A 31 -5.19 -0.64 3.97
N GLY A 32 -5.68 -1.84 3.65
CA GLY A 32 -7.03 -2.05 3.09
C GLY A 32 -7.16 -1.71 1.60
N CYS A 33 -6.07 -1.32 0.92
CA CYS A 33 -6.09 -1.07 -0.53
C CYS A 33 -6.21 -2.39 -1.30
N GLU A 34 -6.96 -2.35 -2.39
CA GLU A 34 -7.27 -3.49 -3.26
C GLU A 34 -6.46 -3.37 -4.56
N ALA A 35 -5.68 -4.40 -4.91
CA ALA A 35 -5.01 -4.47 -6.21
C ALA A 35 -6.06 -4.52 -7.34
N GLY A 36 -5.81 -3.91 -8.48
CA GLY A 36 -6.79 -3.78 -9.58
C GLY A 36 -7.88 -2.73 -9.39
N TYR A 37 -8.07 -2.20 -8.17
CA TYR A 37 -9.00 -1.09 -7.90
C TYR A 37 -8.28 0.19 -7.45
N SER A 38 -7.48 0.11 -6.38
CA SER A 38 -6.71 1.25 -5.86
C SER A 38 -5.48 1.56 -6.70
N TYR A 39 -4.85 0.51 -7.26
CA TYR A 39 -3.71 0.56 -8.17
C TYR A 39 -3.71 -0.71 -9.02
N ASP A 40 -3.13 -0.65 -10.21
CA ASP A 40 -3.03 -1.76 -11.17
C ASP A 40 -1.59 -1.92 -11.70
N GLN A 41 -1.39 -2.85 -12.64
CA GLN A 41 -0.10 -3.13 -13.27
C GLN A 41 0.46 -1.97 -14.10
N ARG A 42 -0.35 -0.95 -14.40
CA ARG A 42 0.03 0.25 -15.17
C ARG A 42 0.24 1.47 -14.30
N THR A 43 -0.02 1.36 -13.00
CA THR A 43 0.09 2.49 -12.08
C THR A 43 1.54 2.96 -12.00
N SER A 44 1.74 4.25 -12.27
CA SER A 44 3.05 4.88 -12.25
C SER A 44 3.55 5.07 -10.81
N GLN A 45 4.85 5.33 -10.66
CA GLN A 45 5.40 5.71 -9.36
C GLN A 45 4.78 7.02 -8.83
N GLU A 46 4.51 7.98 -9.72
CA GLU A 46 3.88 9.26 -9.35
C GLU A 46 2.44 9.04 -8.84
N ASP A 47 1.67 8.17 -9.48
CA ASP A 47 0.31 7.87 -9.03
C ASP A 47 0.30 7.07 -7.72
N LEU A 48 1.27 6.17 -7.52
CA LEU A 48 1.46 5.50 -6.24
C LEU A 48 1.83 6.49 -5.12
N GLU A 49 2.64 7.51 -5.41
CA GLU A 49 2.97 8.57 -4.46
C GLU A 49 1.74 9.41 -4.12
N LYS A 50 0.94 9.83 -5.10
CA LYS A 50 -0.33 10.53 -4.85
C LYS A 50 -1.31 9.70 -4.02
N LEU A 51 -1.39 8.40 -4.29
CA LEU A 51 -2.23 7.48 -3.50
C LEU A 51 -1.74 7.38 -2.06
N ARG A 52 -0.43 7.30 -1.84
CA ARG A 52 0.16 7.32 -0.49
C ARG A 52 -0.11 8.64 0.22
N ASP A 53 0.12 9.77 -0.44
CA ASP A 53 -0.10 11.10 0.11
C ASP A 53 -1.57 11.29 0.54
N TYR A 54 -2.53 10.90 -0.31
CA TYR A 54 -3.95 10.92 0.03
C TYR A 54 -4.27 10.03 1.23
N TRP A 55 -3.70 8.83 1.28
CA TRP A 55 -3.92 7.91 2.40
C TRP A 55 -3.31 8.40 3.72
N SER A 56 -2.11 8.96 3.67
CA SER A 56 -1.36 9.40 4.85
C SER A 56 -1.78 10.79 5.33
N ILE A 57 -1.67 11.81 4.47
CA ILE A 57 -1.83 13.22 4.84
C ILE A 57 -3.32 13.57 4.99
N ASP A 58 -4.12 13.21 3.98
CA ASP A 58 -5.53 13.63 3.96
C ASP A 58 -6.40 12.74 4.84
N ASN A 59 -6.00 11.49 5.06
CA ASN A 59 -6.80 10.49 5.76
C ASN A 59 -6.18 9.93 7.04
N ASN A 60 -5.00 10.42 7.46
CA ASN A 60 -4.28 9.97 8.65
C ASN A 60 -4.20 8.43 8.74
N PHE A 61 -3.76 7.81 7.63
CA PHE A 61 -3.59 6.36 7.50
C PHE A 61 -4.83 5.51 7.80
N LYS A 62 -6.04 6.09 7.69
CA LYS A 62 -7.29 5.34 7.87
C LYS A 62 -7.31 4.10 6.98
N PHE A 63 -7.75 2.99 7.56
CA PHE A 63 -7.89 1.74 6.85
C PHE A 63 -9.05 1.82 5.87
N TRP A 64 -8.82 1.43 4.60
CA TRP A 64 -9.80 1.64 3.53
C TRP A 64 -10.94 0.62 3.56
N ARG A 65 -10.72 -0.60 4.04
CA ARG A 65 -11.73 -1.67 4.05
C ARG A 65 -11.58 -2.64 5.23
N GLY A 66 -12.30 -2.43 6.33
CA GLY A 66 -12.31 -3.30 7.51
C GLY A 66 -11.67 -2.64 8.73
N GLU A 67 -10.88 -3.40 9.51
CA GLU A 67 -10.10 -2.88 10.64
C GLU A 67 -8.60 -3.04 10.38
N ALA A 68 -7.83 -1.99 10.68
CA ALA A 68 -6.38 -2.07 10.67
C ALA A 68 -5.87 -3.10 11.71
N PRO A 69 -4.70 -3.73 11.49
CA PRO A 69 -4.13 -4.60 12.50
C PRO A 69 -3.91 -3.88 13.83
N LYS A 70 -4.11 -4.57 14.95
CA LYS A 70 -3.93 -3.98 16.29
C LYS A 70 -2.48 -3.55 16.50
N ASN A 71 -2.29 -2.36 17.07
CA ASN A 71 -0.96 -1.76 17.33
C ASN A 71 -0.11 -1.60 16.06
N TRP A 72 -0.73 -1.51 14.89
CA TRP A 72 -0.04 -1.32 13.64
C TRP A 72 0.48 0.13 13.50
N ASN A 73 1.74 0.27 13.10
CA ASN A 73 2.35 1.55 12.78
C ASN A 73 2.64 1.61 11.27
N PRO A 74 1.85 2.38 10.50
CA PRO A 74 1.99 2.45 9.05
C PRO A 74 3.34 3.04 8.62
N ILE A 75 3.81 4.08 9.30
CA ILE A 75 5.11 4.73 9.02
C ILE A 75 6.25 3.73 9.20
N ARG A 76 6.22 2.95 10.29
CA ARG A 76 7.23 1.93 10.56
C ARG A 76 7.25 0.87 9.46
N GLN A 77 6.08 0.38 9.03
CA GLN A 77 6.00 -0.62 7.98
C GLN A 77 6.52 -0.09 6.64
N MET A 78 6.12 1.13 6.26
CA MET A 78 6.61 1.77 5.03
C MET A 78 8.13 1.90 5.05
N LYS A 79 8.70 2.36 6.16
CA LYS A 79 10.16 2.48 6.35
C LYS A 79 10.86 1.12 6.26
N ASP A 80 10.35 0.09 6.91
CA ASP A 80 10.93 -1.26 6.88
C ASP A 80 10.84 -1.89 5.47
N SER A 81 9.89 -1.45 4.65
CA SER A 81 9.76 -1.84 3.22
C SER A 81 10.60 -1.00 2.24
N GLY A 82 11.33 0.00 2.73
CA GLY A 82 12.16 0.89 1.90
C GLY A 82 11.40 2.03 1.20
N ILE A 83 10.17 2.33 1.62
CA ILE A 83 9.43 3.51 1.16
C ILE A 83 9.95 4.74 1.94
N ASP A 84 10.25 5.83 1.22
CA ASP A 84 10.60 7.10 1.86
C ASP A 84 9.39 7.68 2.59
N VAL A 85 9.55 7.90 3.90
CA VAL A 85 8.51 8.40 4.80
C VAL A 85 8.79 9.80 5.33
N SER A 86 9.85 10.47 4.86
CA SER A 86 10.25 11.81 5.32
C SER A 86 9.10 12.84 5.29
N LYS A 87 8.17 12.68 4.33
CA LYS A 87 6.97 13.52 4.20
C LYS A 87 5.88 13.23 5.25
N TYR A 88 5.90 12.05 5.85
CA TYR A 88 4.81 11.54 6.68
C TYR A 88 5.13 11.53 8.19
N GLU A 89 6.39 11.74 8.58
CA GLU A 89 6.83 11.68 9.99
C GLU A 89 6.22 12.78 10.90
N ASN A 90 5.53 13.77 10.33
CA ASN A 90 4.94 14.89 11.05
C ASN A 90 3.39 14.84 11.19
N PHE A 91 2.75 13.74 10.77
CA PHE A 91 1.30 13.54 10.81
C PHE A 91 0.90 12.42 11.79
#